data_AF-A0A7Z0CKH1-F1
#
_entry.id   AF-A0A7Z0CKH1-F1
#
_cell.length_a   1.000
_cell.length_b   1.000
_cell.length_c   1.000
_cell.angle_alpha   90.00
_cell.angle_beta   90.00
_cell.angle_gamma   90.00
#
_symmetry.space_group_name_H-M   'P 1'
#
loop_
_entity.id
_entity.type
_entity.pdbx_description
1 polymer ?
#
loop_
_entity_poly.entity_id
_entity_poly.type
_entity_poly.pdbx_seq_one_letter_code
_entity_poly.pdbx_strand_id
1 'polypeptide(L)' 'MRARGRGDLVADARVFDVYEGAQVEAGHKSMAVNVRMRAADHTLSADEVLGVREAVIAAATGQLGAVPR' A
#
# COMPACT_ATOMS: atom_id res chain seq x y z
N MET A 1 24.77 5.63 -8.88
CA MET A 1 24.09 4.88 -7.79
C MET A 1 22.62 5.18 -7.90
N ARG A 2 21.79 4.30 -8.48
CA ARG A 2 20.35 4.53 -8.57
C ARG A 2 19.79 4.32 -7.17
N ALA A 3 19.21 5.36 -6.56
CA ALA A 3 18.40 5.18 -5.37
C ALA A 3 17.27 4.21 -5.77
N ARG A 4 17.26 3.01 -5.19
CA ARG A 4 16.14 2.08 -5.37
C ARG A 4 14.87 2.83 -4.95
N GLY A 5 13.90 2.96 -5.85
CA GLY A 5 12.63 3.57 -5.50
C GLY A 5 11.97 2.73 -4.42
N ARG A 6 11.19 3.31 -3.51
CA ARG A 6 10.47 2.53 -2.48
C ARG A 6 9.60 1.41 -3.09
N GLY A 7 9.15 1.57 -4.34
CA GLY A 7 8.46 0.54 -5.12
C GLY A 7 9.28 -0.72 -5.42
N ASP A 8 10.62 -0.63 -5.44
CA ASP A 8 11.51 -1.77 -5.71
C ASP A 8 11.51 -2.80 -4.56
N LEU A 9 10.95 -2.44 -3.40
CA LEU A 9 10.77 -3.34 -2.26
C LEU A 9 9.42 -4.07 -2.29
N VAL A 10 8.47 -3.67 -3.14
CA VAL A 10 7.17 -4.34 -3.28
C VAL A 10 7.31 -5.55 -4.20
N ALA A 11 7.19 -6.74 -3.62
CA ALA A 11 7.26 -8.01 -4.36
C ALA A 11 5.89 -8.47 -4.89
N ASP A 12 4.81 -8.13 -4.18
CA ASP A 12 3.42 -8.43 -4.58
C ASP A 12 2.46 -7.47 -3.88
N ALA A 13 1.31 -7.19 -4.52
CA ALA A 13 0.22 -6.43 -3.94
C ALA A 13 -1.12 -6.95 -4.43
N ARG A 14 -2.01 -7.36 -3.51
CA ARG A 14 -3.32 -7.93 -3.84
C ARG A 14 -4.40 -7.48 -2.89
N VAL A 15 -5.58 -7.21 -3.44
CA VAL A 15 -6.80 -7.04 -2.64
C VAL A 15 -7.17 -8.40 -2.05
N PHE A 16 -7.50 -8.43 -0.76
CA PHE A 16 -7.95 -9.67 -0.10
C PHE A 16 -9.34 -9.54 0.51
N ASP A 17 -9.83 -8.31 0.70
CA ASP A 17 -11.20 -8.07 1.16
C ASP A 17 -11.74 -6.79 0.54
N VAL A 18 -13.05 -6.80 0.24
CA VAL A 18 -13.79 -5.64 -0.26
C VAL A 18 -15.07 -5.55 0.55
N TYR A 19 -15.20 -4.46 1.30
CA TYR A 19 -16.34 -4.19 2.15
C TYR A 19 -17.20 -3.07 1.57
N GLU A 20 -18.48 -3.37 1.39
CA GLU A 20 -19.54 -2.48 0.94
C GLU A 20 -20.70 -2.58 1.93
N GLY A 21 -21.30 -1.45 2.32
CA GLY A 21 -22.41 -1.48 3.27
C GLY A 21 -22.60 -0.17 4.05
N ALA A 22 -23.52 -0.19 5.02
CA ALA A 22 -23.97 1.02 5.74
C ALA A 22 -22.86 1.80 6.48
N GLN A 23 -21.70 1.19 6.73
CA GLN A 23 -20.54 1.85 7.35
C GLN A 23 -19.56 2.46 6.32
N VAL A 24 -19.88 2.40 5.04
CA VAL A 24 -19.16 3.04 3.94
C VAL A 24 -20.10 4.04 3.27
N GLU A 25 -19.56 5.23 2.98
CA GLU A 25 -20.32 6.28 2.29
C GLU A 25 -20.85 5.78 0.94
N ALA A 26 -22.06 6.22 0.57
CA ALA A 26 -22.65 5.87 -0.71
C ALA A 26 -21.69 6.23 -1.86
N GLY A 27 -21.53 5.31 -2.82
CA GLY A 27 -20.59 5.46 -3.94
C GLY A 27 -19.14 5.09 -3.60
N HIS A 28 -18.85 4.68 -2.37
CA HIS A 28 -17.52 4.20 -1.96
C HIS A 28 -17.56 2.72 -1.56
N LYS A 29 -16.37 2.11 -1.58
CA LYS A 29 -16.09 0.78 -1.03
C LYS A 29 -14.81 0.84 -0.22
N SER A 30 -14.74 0.08 0.87
CA SER A 30 -13.50 -0.12 1.61
C SER A 30 -12.78 -1.34 1.05
N MET A 31 -11.47 -1.25 0.83
CA MET A 31 -10.68 -2.34 0.26
C MET A 31 -9.47 -2.61 1.14
N ALA A 32 -9.29 -3.87 1.53
CA ALA A 32 -8.11 -4.30 2.26
C ALA A 32 -7.10 -4.91 1.28
N VAL A 33 -5.87 -4.40 1.34
CA VAL A 33 -4.78 -4.77 0.43
C VAL A 33 -3.64 -5.39 1.22
N ASN A 34 -3.21 -6.58 0.80
CA ASN A 34 -1.98 -7.20 1.27
C ASN A 34 -0.83 -6.77 0.37
N VAL A 35 0.19 -6.15 0.97
CA VAL A 35 1.43 -5.77 0.29
C VAL A 35 2.55 -6.62 0.84
N ARG A 36 3.15 -7.45 -0.02
CA ARG A 36 4.32 -8.25 0.32
C ARG A 36 5.58 -7.47 -0.04
N MET A 37 6.42 -7.25 0.96
CA MET A 37 7.68 -6.53 0.78
C MET A 37 8.86 -7.50 0.89
N ARG A 38 9.90 -7.28 0.09
CA ARG A 38 11.14 -8.07 0.14
C ARG A 38 12.32 -7.28 -0.39
N ALA A 39 13.40 -7.27 0.38
CA ALA A 39 14.72 -6.91 -0.12
C ALA A 39 15.48 -8.15 -0.62
N ALA A 40 16.35 -7.95 -1.60
CA ALA A 40 17.14 -9.04 -2.20
C ALA A 40 18.37 -9.42 -1.34
N ASP A 41 18.86 -8.48 -0.53
CA ASP A 41 20.20 -8.50 0.07
C ASP A 41 20.21 -8.22 1.58
N HIS A 42 19.07 -7.91 2.20
CA HIS A 42 18.99 -7.65 3.63
C HIS A 42 17.59 -7.94 4.19
N THR A 43 17.47 -7.93 5.52
CA THR A 43 16.19 -7.93 6.22
C THR A 43 15.66 -6.50 6.28
N LEU A 44 14.42 -6.29 5.85
CA LEU A 44 13.81 -4.97 5.86
C LEU A 44 13.75 -4.37 7.28
N SER A 45 14.18 -3.13 7.40
CA SER A 45 14.00 -2.34 8.61
C SER A 45 12.56 -1.85 8.75
N ALA A 46 12.19 -1.42 9.96
CA ALA A 46 10.89 -0.82 10.21
C ALA A 46 10.66 0.45 9.37
N ASP A 47 11.70 1.27 9.21
CA ASP A 47 11.63 2.52 8.44
C ASP A 47 11.42 2.26 6.95
N GLU A 48 12.03 1.21 6.40
CA GLU A 48 11.80 0.81 5.01
C GLU A 48 10.37 0.33 4.79
N VAL A 49 9.86 -0.52 5.68
CA VAL A 49 8.48 -1.01 5.61
C VAL A 49 7.49 0.15 5.73
N LEU A 50 7.71 1.06 6.69
CA LEU A 50 6.89 2.25 6.86
C LEU A 50 6.96 3.15 5.62
N GLY A 51 8.15 3.34 5.07
CA GLY A 51 8.35 4.16 3.89
C GLY A 51 7.60 3.63 2.67
N VAL A 52 7.58 2.31 2.47
CA VAL A 52 6.78 1.66 1.40
C VAL A 52 5.29 1.87 1.67
N ARG A 53 4.82 1.67 2.91
CA ARG A 53 3.42 1.88 3.28
C ARG A 53 2.95 3.30 2.97
N GLU A 54 3.74 4.30 3.34
CA GLU A 54 3.45 5.72 3.05
C GLU A 54 3.37 5.98 1.54
N ALA A 55 4.29 5.40 0.76
CA ALA A 55 4.29 5.57 -0.69
C ALA A 55 3.04 4.94 -1.33
N VAL A 56 2.61 3.77 -0.86
CA VAL A 56 1.37 3.11 -1.31
C VAL A 56 0.15 3.96 -0.98
N ILE A 57 0.05 4.50 0.24
CA ILE A 57 -1.05 5.39 0.63
C ILE A 57 -1.04 6.65 -0.23
N ALA A 58 0.11 7.31 -0.38
CA ALA A 58 0.23 8.52 -1.19
C ALA A 58 -0.20 8.29 -2.64
N ALA A 59 0.19 7.15 -3.24
CA ALA A 59 -0.24 6.78 -4.58
C ALA A 59 -1.76 6.55 -4.65
N ALA A 60 -2.33 5.81 -3.70
CA ALA A 60 -3.77 5.54 -3.65
C ALA A 60 -4.59 6.84 -3.46
N THR A 61 -4.15 7.73 -2.57
CA THR A 61 -4.78 9.04 -2.37
C THR A 61 -4.64 9.93 -3.60
N GLY A 62 -3.43 10.02 -4.18
CA GLY A 62 -3.18 10.91 -5.31
C GLY A 62 -3.85 10.47 -6.62
N GLN A 63 -3.98 9.16 -6.87
CA GLN A 63 -4.52 8.64 -8.13
C GLN A 63 -6.01 8.30 -8.06
N LEU A 64 -6.49 7.84 -6.89
CA LEU A 64 -7.86 7.32 -6.74
C LEU A 64 -8.70 8.16 -5.76
N GLY A 65 -8.13 9.19 -5.14
CA GLY A 65 -8.80 9.91 -4.06
C GLY A 65 -9.03 9.04 -2.83
N ALA A 66 -8.28 7.94 -2.67
CA ALA A 66 -8.49 7.01 -1.57
C ALA A 66 -8.14 7.64 -0.22
N VAL A 67 -8.94 7.32 0.80
CA VAL A 67 -8.71 7.74 2.18
C VAL A 67 -8.25 6.53 2.99
N PRO A 68 -7.07 6.56 3.65
CA PRO A 68 -6.63 5.46 4.50
C PRO A 68 -7.61 5.26 5.66
N ARG A 69 -7.91 4.00 5.99
CA ARG A 69 -8.82 3.58 7.06
C ARG A 69 -8.07 2.88 8.18
#